data_AF-A0A1X2IV62-F1
#
_entry.id   AF-A0A1X2IV62-F1
#
_cell.length_a   1.000
_cell.length_b   1.000
_cell.length_c   1.000
_cell.angle_alpha   90.00
_cell.angle_beta   90.00
_cell.angle_gamma   90.00
#
_symmetry.space_group_name_H-M   'P 1'
#
loop_
_entity.id
_entity.type
_entity.pdbx_description
1 polymer ?
#
loop_
_entity_poly.entity_id
_entity_poly.type
_entity_poly.pdbx_seq_one_letter_code
_entity_poly.pdbx_strand_id
1 'polypeptide(L)'
;MLKTEAIRTVEAQITTNKTTDLEGIQAYIQSSLQALSPLTEFYGQEAILGLQFANYQGRQKMDAELVNVLIDGGHKYRPPPGAMERSSNIGQTQQRRRRRTRKWKKAPINNDKDKVPIVVFGDAKFGRNKKGEGSLADKCRHLLSKADKSGKLVFVNMDEYRTSQVCSKCGHRKLTNAVITRPGEQAKRMYAVLACRRCNTVWQRDTNASRNLRAAFMNLVTAGRRPGLLARPTTEHNPHNKYVLMYTQPIELPSNGK
;
A
#
# COMPACT_ATOMS: atom_id res chain seq x y z
N MET A 1 18.75 20.29 14.02
CA MET A 1 18.84 21.36 15.02
C MET A 1 18.51 20.73 16.37
N LEU A 2 19.45 20.76 17.31
CA LEU A 2 19.26 20.15 18.63
C LEU A 2 18.43 21.11 19.49
N LYS A 3 17.40 20.62 20.17
CA LYS A 3 16.69 21.40 21.19
C LYS A 3 17.72 21.88 22.22
N THR A 4 17.65 23.15 22.61
CA THR A 4 18.47 23.65 23.71
C THR A 4 18.06 22.97 25.01
N GLU A 5 18.99 22.87 25.96
CA GLU A 5 18.71 22.24 27.24
C GLU A 5 17.59 22.96 27.99
N ALA A 6 17.53 24.30 27.88
CA ALA A 6 16.45 25.12 28.43
C ALA A 6 15.05 24.68 27.92
N ILE A 7 14.91 24.40 26.62
CA ILE A 7 13.63 23.97 26.06
C ILE A 7 13.27 22.55 26.51
N ARG A 8 14.26 21.66 26.67
CA ARG A 8 14.03 20.32 27.21
C ARG A 8 13.54 20.37 28.65
N THR A 9 14.10 21.26 29.47
CA THR A 9 13.64 21.48 30.84
C THR A 9 12.20 21.98 30.88
N VAL A 10 11.84 22.94 30.03
CA VAL A 10 10.45 23.44 29.91
C VAL A 10 9.49 22.32 29.50
N GLU A 11 9.86 21.49 28.51
CA GLU A 11 9.03 20.35 28.09
C GLU A 11 8.86 19.29 29.19
N ALA A 12 9.90 19.04 29.98
CA ALA A 12 9.87 18.07 31.07
C ALA A 12 9.01 18.50 32.26
N GLN A 13 8.76 19.81 32.41
CA GLN A 13 7.91 20.36 33.47
C GLN A 13 6.40 20.27 33.16
N ILE A 14 6.03 19.98 31.91
CA ILE A 14 4.63 19.79 31.53
C ILE A 14 4.14 18.47 32.10
N THR A 15 3.10 18.52 32.94
CA THR A 15 2.54 17.31 33.55
C THR A 15 1.75 16.50 32.52
N THR A 16 1.37 15.26 32.86
CA THR A 16 0.65 14.38 31.92
C THR A 16 -0.84 14.72 31.85
N ASN A 17 -1.41 14.71 30.64
CA ASN A 17 -2.85 14.84 30.42
C ASN A 17 -3.65 13.54 30.64
N LYS A 18 -2.97 12.46 31.05
CA LYS A 18 -3.57 11.15 31.29
C LYS A 18 -3.97 10.97 32.75
N THR A 19 -4.80 11.86 33.27
CA THR A 19 -5.32 11.75 34.63
C THR A 19 -6.84 11.89 34.67
N THR A 20 -7.47 11.18 35.60
CA THR A 20 -8.94 11.13 35.77
C THR A 20 -9.44 12.04 36.88
N ASP A 21 -8.55 12.72 37.61
CA ASP A 21 -8.88 13.64 38.70
C ASP A 21 -8.78 15.12 38.28
N LEU A 22 -9.60 15.96 38.93
CA LEU A 22 -9.72 17.40 38.62
C LEU A 22 -8.43 18.19 38.93
N GLU A 23 -7.73 17.86 40.01
CA GLU A 23 -6.50 18.55 40.42
C GLU A 23 -5.38 18.30 39.41
N GLY A 24 -5.23 17.06 38.93
CA GLY A 24 -4.28 16.70 37.91
C GLY A 24 -4.56 17.37 36.56
N ILE A 25 -5.84 17.54 36.19
CA ILE A 25 -6.21 18.33 35.00
C ILE A 25 -5.84 19.80 35.19
N GLN A 26 -6.12 20.38 36.36
CA GLN A 26 -5.77 21.77 36.66
C GLN A 26 -4.26 22.01 36.63
N ALA A 27 -3.47 21.10 37.20
CA ALA A 27 -2.01 21.13 37.14
C ALA A 27 -1.47 21.00 35.70
N TYR A 28 -2.10 20.17 34.87
CA TYR A 28 -1.77 20.07 33.44
C TYR A 28 -2.03 21.37 32.67
N ILE A 29 -3.20 21.99 32.89
CA ILE A 29 -3.53 23.27 32.25
C ILE A 29 -2.53 24.34 32.69
N GLN A 30 -2.26 24.44 33.98
CA GLN A 30 -1.37 25.47 34.51
C GLN A 30 0.08 25.31 34.03
N SER A 31 0.63 24.09 34.05
CA SER A 31 1.97 23.82 33.52
C SER A 31 2.06 24.06 32.00
N SER A 32 1.01 23.72 31.25
CA SER A 32 0.94 23.97 29.81
C SER A 32 0.91 25.46 29.47
N LEU A 33 0.14 26.26 30.23
CA LEU A 33 0.06 27.71 30.05
C LEU A 33 1.40 28.39 30.39
N GLN A 34 2.10 27.94 31.43
CA GLN A 34 3.43 28.45 31.79
C GLN A 34 4.48 28.13 30.72
N ALA A 35 4.39 26.95 30.11
CA ALA A 35 5.29 26.54 29.02
C ALA A 35 4.93 27.20 27.67
N LEU A 36 3.74 27.79 27.52
CA LEU A 36 3.22 28.24 26.22
C LEU A 36 4.12 29.30 25.56
N SER A 37 4.45 30.38 26.27
CA SER A 37 5.27 31.47 25.73
C SER A 37 6.67 30.99 25.28
N PRO A 38 7.49 30.35 26.14
CA PRO A 38 8.83 29.92 25.74
C PRO A 38 8.82 28.87 24.63
N LEU A 39 7.82 27.97 24.60
CA LEU A 39 7.71 26.98 23.53
C LEU A 39 7.24 27.62 22.22
N THR A 40 6.28 28.54 22.26
CA THR A 40 5.78 29.22 21.05
C THR A 40 6.86 30.10 20.44
N GLU A 41 7.64 30.80 21.26
CA GLU A 41 8.77 31.59 20.78
C GLU A 41 9.84 30.71 20.13
N PHE A 42 10.23 29.61 20.78
CA PHE A 42 11.21 28.68 20.23
C PHE A 42 10.71 27.99 18.96
N TYR A 43 9.53 27.36 18.98
CA TYR A 43 9.01 26.65 17.81
C TYR A 43 8.50 27.57 16.71
N GLY A 44 8.21 28.83 17.03
CA GLY A 44 7.85 29.90 16.10
C GLY A 44 9.05 30.50 15.37
N GLN A 45 10.28 30.15 15.74
CA GLN A 45 11.47 30.56 14.99
C GLN A 45 11.36 30.11 13.53
N GLU A 46 11.63 31.02 12.59
CA GLU A 46 11.46 30.78 11.16
C GLU A 46 12.23 29.54 10.67
N ALA A 47 13.44 29.31 11.20
CA ALA A 47 14.21 28.11 10.88
C ALA A 47 13.48 26.81 11.28
N ILE A 48 12.80 26.80 12.42
CA ILE A 48 12.07 25.63 12.93
C ILE A 48 10.75 25.46 12.16
N LEU A 49 10.01 26.54 11.94
CA LEU A 49 8.81 26.53 11.10
C LEU A 49 9.12 26.06 9.68
N GLY A 50 10.22 26.53 9.08
CA GLY A 50 10.70 26.09 7.77
C GLY A 50 10.98 24.59 7.72
N LEU A 51 11.65 24.04 8.74
CA LEU A 51 11.89 22.60 8.84
C LEU A 51 10.60 21.80 9.06
N GLN A 52 9.67 22.28 9.89
CA GLN A 52 8.36 21.64 10.10
C GLN A 52 7.53 21.64 8.82
N PHE A 53 7.51 22.76 8.10
CA PHE A 53 6.84 22.89 6.82
C PHE A 53 7.46 21.98 5.77
N ALA A 54 8.79 21.90 5.68
CA ALA A 54 9.48 20.96 4.80
C ALA A 54 9.14 19.50 5.13
N ASN A 55 9.07 19.14 6.42
CA ASN A 55 8.64 17.81 6.85
C ASN A 55 7.18 17.53 6.48
N TYR A 56 6.30 18.51 6.65
CA TYR A 56 4.89 18.41 6.25
C TYR A 56 4.77 18.18 4.75
N GLN A 57 5.42 19.02 3.94
CA GLN A 57 5.48 18.87 2.48
C GLN A 57 6.06 17.52 2.06
N GLY A 58 7.14 17.07 2.71
CA GLY A 58 7.75 15.77 2.46
C GLY A 58 6.78 14.61 2.72
N ARG A 59 5.98 14.71 3.79
CA ARG A 59 4.95 13.72 4.12
C ARG A 59 3.84 13.68 3.06
N GLN A 60 3.36 14.85 2.61
CA GLN A 60 2.37 14.95 1.53
C GLN A 60 2.91 14.38 0.21
N LYS A 61 4.17 14.68 -0.13
CA LYS A 61 4.82 14.13 -1.33
C LYS A 61 4.91 12.61 -1.27
N MET A 62 5.32 12.04 -0.13
CA MET A 62 5.35 10.59 0.07
C MET A 62 3.97 9.95 -0.07
N ASP A 63 2.94 10.58 0.51
CA ASP A 63 1.56 10.07 0.44
C ASP A 63 1.01 10.09 -1.00
N ALA A 64 1.31 11.16 -1.75
CA ALA A 64 0.99 11.24 -3.18
C ALA A 64 1.76 10.17 -3.98
N GLU A 65 3.06 9.99 -3.72
CA GLU A 65 3.88 8.99 -4.40
C GLU A 65 3.41 7.57 -4.15
N LEU A 66 2.87 7.27 -2.97
CA LEU A 66 2.31 5.95 -2.67
C LEU A 66 1.15 5.59 -3.61
N VAL A 67 0.32 6.58 -3.96
CA VAL A 67 -0.77 6.42 -4.93
C VAL A 67 -0.19 6.36 -6.36
N ASN A 68 0.73 7.26 -6.70
CA ASN A 68 1.34 7.32 -8.04
C ASN A 68 2.05 6.01 -8.40
N VAL A 69 2.71 5.34 -7.44
CA VAL A 69 3.33 4.02 -7.68
C VAL A 69 2.35 2.99 -8.25
N LEU A 70 1.07 3.06 -7.86
CA LEU A 70 0.03 2.16 -8.36
C LEU A 70 -0.61 2.65 -9.67
N ILE A 71 -0.60 3.96 -9.92
CA ILE A 71 -1.18 4.58 -11.12
C ILE A 71 -0.19 4.60 -12.29
N ASP A 72 1.05 5.04 -12.12
CA ASP A 72 2.00 5.23 -13.23
C ASP A 72 3.40 4.66 -12.93
N GLY A 73 3.56 4.05 -11.75
CA GLY A 73 4.84 3.56 -11.23
C GLY A 73 5.59 4.60 -10.38
N GLY A 74 5.08 5.83 -10.25
CA GLY A 74 5.69 6.87 -9.43
C GLY A 74 7.12 7.24 -9.86
N HIS A 75 7.77 8.08 -9.06
CA HIS A 75 9.12 8.57 -9.38
C HIS A 75 10.19 7.47 -9.33
N LYS A 76 10.00 6.42 -8.51
CA LYS A 76 10.93 5.29 -8.40
C LYS A 76 11.14 4.56 -9.74
N TYR A 77 10.12 4.55 -10.60
CA TYR A 77 10.17 3.87 -11.90
C TYR A 77 10.13 4.84 -13.10
N ARG A 78 10.22 6.16 -12.87
CA ARG A 78 10.43 7.14 -13.94
C ARG A 78 11.92 7.16 -14.35
N PRO A 79 12.24 7.08 -15.65
CA PRO A 79 13.59 7.38 -16.09
C PRO A 79 13.91 8.86 -15.77
N PRO A 80 15.18 9.19 -15.42
CA PRO A 80 15.56 10.58 -15.21
C PRO A 80 15.34 11.38 -16.52
N PRO A 81 15.02 12.68 -16.41
CA PRO A 81 14.91 13.55 -17.59
C PRO A 81 16.16 13.42 -18.48
N GLY A 82 15.96 13.19 -19.78
CA GLY A 82 17.05 13.05 -20.77
C GLY A 82 17.60 11.63 -20.99
N ALA A 83 17.10 10.60 -20.29
CA ALA A 83 17.58 9.22 -20.52
C ALA A 83 17.09 8.59 -21.85
N MET A 84 16.02 9.12 -22.44
CA MET A 84 15.44 8.58 -23.68
C MET A 84 16.14 9.11 -24.94
N GLU A 85 16.81 10.26 -24.86
CA GLU A 85 17.49 10.91 -26.01
C GLU A 85 18.88 10.32 -26.31
N ARG A 86 19.52 9.62 -25.37
CA ARG A 86 20.88 9.07 -25.55
C ARG A 86 20.94 7.72 -26.26
N SER A 87 19.88 7.31 -26.97
CA SER A 87 19.80 5.99 -27.62
C SER A 87 20.31 5.97 -29.08
N SER A 88 20.79 7.09 -29.63
CA SER A 88 21.21 7.15 -31.04
C SER A 88 22.69 6.84 -31.31
N ASN A 89 23.56 6.77 -30.30
CA ASN A 89 25.00 6.56 -30.57
C ASN A 89 25.44 5.09 -30.44
N ILE A 90 25.43 4.45 -31.60
CA ILE A 90 26.38 3.47 -32.16
C ILE A 90 27.58 3.12 -31.26
N GLY A 91 27.80 1.82 -31.08
CA GLY A 91 29.05 1.25 -30.55
C GLY A 91 29.02 0.80 -29.09
N GLN A 92 28.22 -0.22 -28.74
CA GLN A 92 28.43 -0.95 -27.48
C GLN A 92 28.49 -2.46 -27.71
N THR A 93 29.69 -3.02 -27.49
CA THR A 93 30.10 -4.42 -27.56
C THR A 93 29.09 -5.35 -26.89
N GLN A 94 28.80 -6.49 -27.53
CA GLN A 94 27.77 -7.47 -27.13
C GLN A 94 27.87 -7.92 -25.65
N GLN A 95 29.06 -7.89 -25.03
CA GLN A 95 29.25 -8.20 -23.61
C GLN A 95 28.58 -7.19 -22.65
N ARG A 96 28.53 -5.89 -23.00
CA ARG A 96 27.82 -4.87 -22.19
C ARG A 96 26.30 -5.03 -22.25
N ARG A 97 25.78 -5.48 -23.40
CA ARG A 97 24.35 -5.82 -23.57
C ARG A 97 23.94 -6.98 -22.66
N ARG A 98 24.77 -8.01 -22.50
CA ARG A 98 24.49 -9.18 -21.65
C ARG A 98 24.49 -8.88 -20.13
N ARG A 99 25.24 -7.88 -19.65
CA ARG A 99 25.17 -7.46 -18.22
C ARG A 99 23.92 -6.62 -17.89
N ARG A 100 23.35 -5.91 -18.88
CA ARG A 100 22.12 -5.11 -18.70
C ARG A 100 20.82 -5.93 -18.70
N THR A 101 20.82 -7.17 -19.17
CA THR A 101 19.62 -8.03 -19.17
C THR A 101 19.26 -8.57 -17.79
N ARG A 102 20.17 -8.52 -16.81
CA ARG A 102 19.93 -8.95 -15.41
C ARG A 102 19.48 -7.83 -14.47
N LYS A 103 19.47 -6.57 -14.90
CA LYS A 103 18.92 -5.48 -14.10
C LYS A 103 17.41 -5.48 -14.30
N TRP A 104 16.66 -5.72 -13.22
CA TRP A 104 15.20 -5.62 -13.15
C TRP A 104 14.68 -4.50 -14.07
N LYS A 105 14.08 -4.90 -15.20
CA LYS A 105 13.52 -3.94 -16.16
C LYS A 105 12.09 -3.61 -15.72
N LYS A 106 11.71 -2.35 -15.93
CA LYS A 106 10.34 -1.86 -15.80
C LYS A 106 9.40 -2.83 -16.52
N ALA A 107 8.36 -3.34 -15.83
CA ALA A 107 7.21 -3.88 -16.55
C ALA A 107 6.59 -2.69 -17.30
N PRO A 108 6.41 -2.74 -18.63
CA PRO A 108 5.84 -1.63 -19.37
C PRO A 108 4.45 -1.32 -18.79
N ILE A 109 4.37 -0.18 -18.10
CA ILE A 109 3.09 0.39 -17.65
C ILE A 109 2.66 1.26 -18.83
N ASN A 110 1.90 0.66 -19.75
CA ASN A 110 1.20 1.40 -20.80
C ASN A 110 -0.17 1.79 -20.25
N ASN A 111 -0.17 2.72 -19.29
CA ASN A 111 -1.43 3.28 -18.82
C ASN A 111 -1.81 4.37 -19.78
N ASP A 112 -2.89 4.09 -20.51
CA ASP A 112 -3.58 5.03 -21.36
C ASP A 112 -3.96 6.24 -20.50
N LYS A 113 -3.40 7.41 -20.83
CA LYS A 113 -3.57 8.64 -20.02
C LYS A 113 -5.01 9.11 -20.02
N ASP A 114 -5.80 8.69 -21.00
CA ASP A 114 -7.19 9.07 -21.17
C ASP A 114 -8.13 8.14 -20.39
N LYS A 115 -7.61 7.06 -19.79
CA LYS A 115 -8.40 6.10 -19.01
C LYS A 115 -8.14 6.24 -17.52
N VAL A 116 -9.21 6.23 -16.74
CA VAL A 116 -9.14 6.18 -15.28
C VAL A 116 -8.70 4.77 -14.84
N PRO A 117 -7.60 4.64 -14.08
CA PRO A 117 -7.11 3.34 -13.64
C PRO A 117 -8.01 2.74 -12.55
N ILE A 118 -8.25 1.42 -12.64
CA ILE A 118 -8.89 0.66 -11.56
C ILE A 118 -7.80 0.03 -10.69
N VAL A 119 -7.81 0.34 -9.40
CA VAL A 119 -6.90 -0.24 -8.42
C VAL A 119 -7.69 -1.18 -7.51
N VAL A 120 -7.44 -2.49 -7.67
CA VAL A 120 -7.97 -3.52 -6.78
C VAL A 120 -6.98 -3.77 -5.66
N PHE A 121 -7.43 -3.57 -4.42
CA PHE A 121 -6.61 -3.74 -3.23
C PHE A 121 -7.26 -4.74 -2.28
N GLY A 122 -6.43 -5.51 -1.61
CA GLY A 122 -6.90 -6.54 -0.72
C GLY A 122 -7.28 -5.99 0.67
N ASP A 123 -8.28 -6.62 1.29
CA ASP A 123 -8.82 -6.23 2.58
C ASP A 123 -8.08 -6.83 3.80
N ALA A 124 -6.86 -7.35 3.60
CA ALA A 124 -6.07 -7.90 4.70
C ALA A 124 -5.94 -6.89 5.85
N LYS A 125 -6.32 -7.36 7.03
CA LYS A 125 -6.19 -6.62 8.29
C LYS A 125 -4.87 -6.99 8.93
N PHE A 126 -4.05 -5.98 9.18
CA PHE A 126 -2.81 -6.13 9.93
C PHE A 126 -3.00 -5.50 11.31
N GLY A 127 -2.32 -6.05 12.31
CA GLY A 127 -2.35 -5.50 13.66
C GLY A 127 -1.83 -4.05 13.70
N ARG A 128 -2.32 -3.28 14.66
CA ARG A 128 -1.77 -1.96 14.98
C ARG A 128 -0.42 -2.13 15.68
N ASN A 129 0.46 -1.16 15.52
CA ASN A 129 1.71 -1.15 16.28
C ASN A 129 1.45 -0.79 17.76
N LYS A 130 2.48 -0.87 18.62
CA LYS A 130 2.39 -0.52 20.05
C LYS A 130 1.92 0.93 20.31
N LYS A 131 2.01 1.81 19.30
CA LYS A 131 1.55 3.20 19.36
C LYS A 131 0.10 3.39 18.89
N GLY A 132 -0.59 2.30 18.55
CA GLY A 132 -1.96 2.34 18.03
C GLY A 132 -2.09 2.78 16.57
N GLU A 133 -0.97 3.01 15.89
CA GLU A 133 -0.94 3.41 14.48
C GLU A 133 -1.31 2.22 13.60
N GLY A 134 -2.12 2.51 12.56
CA GLY A 134 -2.50 1.54 11.54
C GLY A 134 -1.29 1.07 10.74
N SER A 135 -1.47 -0.06 10.06
CA SER A 135 -0.47 -0.62 9.17
C SER A 135 -0.28 0.24 7.91
N LEU A 136 0.80 -0.02 7.17
CA LEU A 136 0.98 0.58 5.84
C LEU A 136 -0.23 0.28 4.92
N ALA A 137 -0.84 -0.90 5.05
CA ALA A 137 -2.03 -1.25 4.28
C ALA A 137 -3.24 -0.35 4.63
N ASP A 138 -3.42 0.01 5.90
CA ASP A 138 -4.47 0.94 6.33
C ASP A 138 -4.23 2.33 5.75
N LYS A 139 -2.97 2.79 5.78
CA LYS A 139 -2.58 4.06 5.16
C LYS A 139 -2.82 4.04 3.65
N CYS A 140 -2.42 2.96 2.95
CA CYS A 140 -2.69 2.79 1.52
C CYS A 140 -4.18 2.85 1.22
N ARG A 141 -5.03 2.12 1.97
CA ARG A 141 -6.48 2.15 1.77
C ARG A 141 -7.07 3.54 1.96
N HIS A 142 -6.63 4.26 2.99
CA HIS A 142 -7.07 5.64 3.22
C HIS A 142 -6.70 6.57 2.05
N LEU A 143 -5.45 6.49 1.59
CA LEU A 143 -4.96 7.32 0.48
C LEU A 143 -5.62 6.97 -0.86
N LEU A 144 -5.82 5.69 -1.13
CA LEU A 144 -6.55 5.23 -2.33
C LEU A 144 -8.02 5.65 -2.30
N SER A 145 -8.68 5.59 -1.15
CA SER A 145 -10.06 6.10 -0.97
C SER A 145 -10.14 7.62 -1.19
N LYS A 146 -9.12 8.37 -0.75
CA LYS A 146 -9.03 9.81 -1.03
C LYS A 146 -8.82 10.07 -2.53
N ALA A 147 -7.99 9.27 -3.19
CA ALA A 147 -7.74 9.38 -4.63
C ALA A 147 -8.99 9.07 -5.47
N ASP A 148 -9.74 8.02 -5.09
CA ASP A 148 -11.03 7.61 -5.63
C ASP A 148 -12.05 8.77 -5.60
N LYS A 149 -12.22 9.39 -4.43
CA LYS A 149 -13.11 10.56 -4.25
C LYS A 149 -12.70 11.77 -5.08
N SER A 150 -11.42 11.88 -5.45
CA SER A 150 -10.92 12.96 -6.30
C SER A 150 -10.94 12.62 -7.80
N GLY A 151 -11.49 11.47 -8.19
CA GLY A 151 -11.60 11.03 -9.59
C GLY A 151 -10.29 10.57 -10.23
N LYS A 152 -9.22 10.39 -9.46
CA LYS A 152 -7.90 10.00 -10.00
C LYS A 152 -7.80 8.52 -10.38
N LEU A 153 -8.61 7.68 -9.77
CA LEU A 153 -8.66 6.23 -9.95
C LEU A 153 -10.04 5.73 -9.51
N VAL A 154 -10.34 4.47 -9.80
CA VAL A 154 -11.45 3.74 -9.17
C VAL A 154 -10.85 2.76 -8.16
N PHE A 155 -11.19 2.93 -6.88
CA PHE A 155 -10.65 2.09 -5.80
C PHE A 155 -11.59 0.94 -5.45
N VAL A 156 -11.12 -0.30 -5.60
CA VAL A 156 -11.87 -1.50 -5.25
C VAL A 156 -11.18 -2.23 -4.10
N ASN A 157 -11.79 -2.18 -2.91
CA ASN A 157 -11.36 -2.99 -1.76
C ASN A 157 -12.02 -4.38 -1.87
N MET A 158 -11.23 -5.44 -1.89
CA MET A 158 -11.69 -6.79 -2.20
C MET A 158 -11.18 -7.83 -1.22
N ASP A 159 -12.03 -8.79 -0.87
CA ASP A 159 -11.70 -9.88 0.04
C ASP A 159 -10.53 -10.74 -0.48
N GLU A 160 -9.49 -10.90 0.33
CA GLU A 160 -8.27 -11.64 -0.02
C GLU A 160 -8.38 -13.17 0.13
N TYR A 161 -9.58 -13.70 0.38
CA TYR A 161 -9.80 -15.13 0.63
C TYR A 161 -8.99 -16.06 -0.30
N ARG A 162 -8.08 -16.82 0.31
CA ARG A 162 -7.18 -17.82 -0.32
C ARG A 162 -6.31 -17.30 -1.48
N THR A 163 -6.21 -16.00 -1.71
CA THR A 163 -5.43 -15.41 -2.81
C THR A 163 -3.95 -15.81 -2.76
N SER A 164 -3.36 -15.95 -1.58
CA SER A 164 -1.98 -16.42 -1.41
C SER A 164 -1.83 -17.95 -1.38
N GLN A 165 -2.93 -18.71 -1.31
CA GLN A 165 -2.90 -20.18 -1.20
C GLN A 165 -3.15 -20.86 -2.55
N VAL A 166 -3.93 -20.24 -3.43
CA VAL A 166 -4.21 -20.77 -4.77
C VAL A 166 -3.10 -20.38 -5.74
N CYS A 167 -2.61 -21.32 -6.54
CA CYS A 167 -1.67 -21.01 -7.62
C CYS A 167 -2.39 -20.26 -8.75
N SER A 168 -1.97 -19.03 -9.01
CA SER A 168 -2.57 -18.18 -10.07
C SER A 168 -2.34 -18.68 -11.50
N LYS A 169 -1.45 -19.68 -11.70
CA LYS A 169 -1.23 -20.32 -13.01
C LYS A 169 -2.10 -21.55 -13.24
N CYS A 170 -2.30 -22.40 -12.22
CA CYS A 170 -2.96 -23.71 -12.42
C CYS A 170 -4.15 -23.98 -11.48
N GLY A 171 -4.53 -23.02 -10.63
CA GLY A 171 -5.65 -23.15 -9.69
C GLY A 171 -5.42 -24.13 -8.53
N HIS A 172 -4.22 -24.68 -8.34
CA HIS A 172 -3.97 -25.60 -7.22
C HIS A 172 -3.85 -24.88 -5.88
N ARG A 173 -4.60 -25.30 -4.86
CA ARG A 173 -4.70 -24.64 -3.54
C ARG A 173 -3.57 -24.97 -2.54
N LYS A 174 -2.81 -26.04 -2.74
CA LYS A 174 -1.78 -26.45 -1.77
C LYS A 174 -0.40 -25.92 -2.18
N LEU A 175 -0.24 -24.60 -2.14
CA LEU A 175 1.08 -23.97 -2.24
C LEU A 175 1.89 -24.21 -0.95
N THR A 176 3.16 -24.56 -1.08
CA THR A 176 4.06 -24.77 0.06
C THR A 176 5.14 -23.70 0.09
N ASN A 177 5.53 -23.23 1.27
CA ASN A 177 6.69 -22.34 1.39
C ASN A 177 7.95 -22.96 0.79
N ALA A 178 8.73 -22.16 0.06
CA ALA A 178 10.06 -22.57 -0.33
C ALA A 178 10.95 -22.70 0.92
N VAL A 179 11.91 -23.61 0.87
CA VAL A 179 12.82 -23.89 1.98
C VAL A 179 14.24 -23.73 1.46
N ILE A 180 15.06 -22.98 2.20
CA ILE A 180 16.50 -22.87 1.95
C ILE A 180 17.22 -23.69 3.01
N THR A 181 18.08 -24.60 2.57
CA THR A 181 19.00 -25.34 3.43
C THR A 181 20.42 -24.95 3.04
N ARG A 182 21.24 -24.56 4.02
CA ARG A 182 22.68 -24.33 3.82
C ARG A 182 23.45 -25.45 4.51
N PRO A 183 24.63 -25.86 4.01
CA PRO A 183 25.46 -26.86 4.69
C PRO A 183 25.69 -26.47 6.15
N GLY A 184 25.39 -27.38 7.09
CA GLY A 184 25.53 -27.14 8.53
C GLY A 184 24.41 -26.31 9.18
N GLU A 185 23.40 -25.83 8.44
CA GLU A 185 22.26 -25.07 9.00
C GLU A 185 20.94 -25.84 8.87
N GLN A 186 20.03 -25.62 9.84
CA GLN A 186 18.66 -26.10 9.74
C GLN A 186 17.91 -25.42 8.58
N ALA A 187 16.99 -26.17 7.99
CA ALA A 187 16.19 -25.74 6.86
C ALA A 187 15.27 -24.56 7.23
N LYS A 188 15.46 -23.41 6.57
CA LYS A 188 14.70 -22.17 6.84
C LYS A 188 13.57 -22.00 5.83
N ARG A 189 12.34 -21.82 6.34
CA ARG A 189 11.15 -21.53 5.52
C ARG A 189 11.17 -20.08 5.03
N MET A 190 11.03 -19.89 3.73
CA MET A 190 10.83 -18.58 3.14
C MET A 190 9.33 -18.25 3.11
N TYR A 191 8.89 -17.29 3.90
CA TYR A 191 7.49 -16.85 3.87
C TYR A 191 7.13 -16.12 2.57
N ALA A 192 8.06 -15.34 2.02
CA ALA A 192 7.84 -14.56 0.80
C ALA A 192 7.74 -15.40 -0.49
N VAL A 193 8.12 -16.69 -0.45
CA VAL A 193 8.22 -17.54 -1.65
C VAL A 193 7.39 -18.80 -1.48
N LEU A 194 6.53 -19.07 -2.47
CA LEU A 194 5.62 -20.22 -2.50
C LEU A 194 5.93 -21.10 -3.72
N ALA A 195 5.88 -22.41 -3.54
CA ALA A 195 6.07 -23.40 -4.60
C ALA A 195 4.76 -24.15 -4.84
N CYS A 196 4.37 -24.25 -6.11
CA CYS A 196 3.25 -25.08 -6.55
C CYS A 196 3.76 -26.44 -7.02
N ARG A 197 3.45 -27.50 -6.26
CA ARG A 197 3.87 -28.88 -6.63
C ARG A 197 3.12 -29.47 -7.83
N ARG A 198 1.99 -28.88 -8.23
CA ARG A 198 1.22 -29.34 -9.40
C ARG A 198 1.81 -28.87 -10.73
N CYS A 199 2.28 -27.62 -10.79
CA CYS A 199 2.78 -27.02 -12.05
C CYS A 199 4.23 -26.56 -11.94
N ASN A 200 4.93 -26.99 -10.89
CA ASN A 200 6.33 -26.69 -10.57
C ASN A 200 6.71 -25.20 -10.67
N THR A 201 5.74 -24.31 -10.45
CA THR A 201 5.95 -22.86 -10.52
C THR A 201 6.26 -22.33 -9.13
N VAL A 202 7.30 -21.51 -9.05
CA VAL A 202 7.69 -20.77 -7.84
C VAL A 202 7.19 -19.34 -7.95
N TRP A 203 6.55 -18.86 -6.89
CA TRP A 203 5.91 -17.56 -6.81
C TRP A 203 6.53 -16.72 -5.71
N GLN A 204 6.72 -15.43 -5.99
CA GLN A 204 6.67 -14.45 -4.92
C GLN A 204 5.21 -14.39 -4.41
N ARG A 205 5.02 -14.55 -3.09
CA ARG A 205 3.70 -14.70 -2.45
C ARG A 205 2.72 -13.61 -2.87
N ASP A 206 3.16 -12.35 -2.82
CA ASP A 206 2.30 -11.20 -3.07
C ASP A 206 1.97 -11.09 -4.56
N THR A 207 2.91 -11.40 -5.45
CA THR A 207 2.68 -11.45 -6.90
C THR A 207 1.61 -12.49 -7.24
N ASN A 208 1.66 -13.66 -6.61
CA ASN A 208 0.62 -14.67 -6.79
C ASN A 208 -0.74 -14.21 -6.25
N ALA A 209 -0.75 -13.62 -5.05
CA ALA A 209 -1.95 -13.06 -4.44
C ALA A 209 -2.58 -11.97 -5.31
N SER A 210 -1.79 -11.01 -5.80
CA SER A 210 -2.25 -9.94 -6.69
C SER A 210 -2.79 -10.47 -8.03
N ARG A 211 -2.18 -11.51 -8.61
CA ARG A 211 -2.71 -12.15 -9.83
C ARG A 211 -4.06 -12.81 -9.57
N ASN A 212 -4.21 -13.50 -8.45
CA ASN A 212 -5.49 -14.08 -8.05
C ASN A 212 -6.54 -13.02 -7.73
N LEU A 213 -6.15 -11.92 -7.09
CA LEU A 213 -7.04 -10.81 -6.79
C LEU A 213 -7.58 -10.18 -8.09
N ARG A 214 -6.69 -9.95 -9.06
CA ARG A 214 -7.08 -9.52 -10.41
C ARG A 214 -8.02 -10.53 -11.07
N ALA A 215 -7.70 -11.82 -11.04
CA ALA A 215 -8.56 -12.85 -11.62
C ALA A 215 -9.96 -12.87 -10.97
N ALA A 216 -10.02 -12.73 -9.63
CA ALA A 216 -11.26 -12.65 -8.90
C ALA A 216 -12.08 -11.40 -9.27
N PHE A 217 -11.44 -10.24 -9.38
CA PHE A 217 -12.10 -9.01 -9.82
C PHE A 217 -12.64 -9.13 -11.23
N MET A 218 -11.83 -9.61 -12.18
CA MET A 218 -12.29 -9.78 -13.56
C MET A 218 -13.49 -10.71 -13.64
N ASN A 219 -13.47 -11.86 -12.94
CA ASN A 219 -14.60 -12.77 -12.91
C ASN A 219 -15.84 -12.15 -12.27
N LEU A 220 -15.68 -11.36 -11.21
CA LEU A 220 -16.79 -10.65 -10.59
C LEU A 220 -17.47 -9.69 -11.57
N VAL A 221 -16.67 -8.90 -12.32
CA VAL A 221 -17.18 -7.93 -13.29
C VAL A 221 -17.79 -8.62 -14.52
N THR A 222 -17.18 -9.69 -15.02
CA THR A 222 -17.63 -10.32 -16.28
C THR A 222 -18.70 -11.39 -16.08
N ALA A 223 -18.71 -12.07 -14.93
CA ALA A 223 -19.55 -13.24 -14.67
C ALA A 223 -20.39 -13.11 -13.39
N GLY A 224 -20.37 -11.95 -12.72
CA GLY A 224 -21.15 -11.67 -11.51
C GLY A 224 -20.70 -12.46 -10.28
N ARG A 225 -19.61 -13.25 -10.36
CA ARG A 225 -19.17 -14.13 -9.27
C ARG A 225 -17.65 -14.32 -9.24
N ARG A 226 -17.13 -14.58 -8.05
CA ARG A 226 -15.71 -14.92 -7.88
C ARG A 226 -15.46 -16.39 -8.25
N PRO A 227 -14.23 -16.76 -8.67
CA PRO A 227 -13.87 -18.16 -8.85
C PRO A 227 -14.06 -18.92 -7.54
N GLY A 228 -14.66 -20.11 -7.56
CA GLY A 228 -15.05 -20.83 -6.32
C GLY A 228 -13.88 -21.08 -5.35
N LEU A 229 -12.65 -21.24 -5.84
CA LEU A 229 -11.47 -21.38 -4.99
C LEU A 229 -11.03 -20.09 -4.27
N LEU A 230 -11.48 -18.94 -4.76
CA LEU A 230 -11.21 -17.59 -4.23
C LEU A 230 -12.49 -16.95 -3.64
N ALA A 231 -13.61 -17.66 -3.64
CA ALA A 231 -14.85 -17.25 -3.00
C ALA A 231 -14.93 -17.85 -1.59
N ARG A 232 -15.45 -17.09 -0.62
CA ARG A 232 -15.81 -17.65 0.67
C ARG A 232 -16.97 -18.64 0.50
N PRO A 233 -17.04 -19.69 1.32
CA PRO A 233 -18.26 -20.46 1.48
C PRO A 233 -19.42 -19.52 1.86
N THR A 234 -20.63 -19.83 1.37
CA THR A 234 -21.84 -19.00 1.49
C THR A 234 -22.27 -18.66 2.92
N THR A 235 -21.68 -19.27 3.95
CA THR A 235 -21.95 -19.01 5.37
C THR A 235 -21.21 -17.81 5.95
N GLU A 236 -20.31 -17.14 5.20
CA GLU A 236 -19.49 -16.00 5.69
C GLU A 236 -19.62 -14.77 4.78
N HIS A 237 -20.83 -14.28 4.52
CA HIS A 237 -21.01 -13.00 3.82
C HIS A 237 -20.58 -11.83 4.72
N ASN A 238 -19.53 -11.12 4.29
CA ASN A 238 -19.13 -9.84 4.89
C ASN A 238 -19.93 -8.71 4.22
N PRO A 239 -20.89 -8.08 4.93
CA PRO A 239 -21.79 -7.07 4.36
C PRO A 239 -21.09 -5.75 3.99
N HIS A 240 -19.81 -5.56 4.32
CA HIS A 240 -19.09 -4.30 4.07
C HIS A 240 -18.46 -4.17 2.66
N ASN A 241 -18.68 -5.13 1.76
CA ASN A 241 -18.17 -5.02 0.40
C ASN A 241 -19.18 -4.29 -0.50
N LYS A 242 -19.08 -2.95 -0.54
CA LYS A 242 -19.91 -2.04 -1.37
C LYS A 242 -20.00 -2.41 -2.86
N TYR A 243 -19.10 -3.24 -3.37
CA TYR A 243 -19.07 -3.66 -4.78
C TYR A 243 -19.77 -4.99 -5.07
N VAL A 244 -20.24 -5.73 -4.05
CA VAL A 244 -21.12 -6.89 -4.28
C VAL A 244 -22.49 -6.41 -4.73
N LEU A 245 -23.00 -5.31 -4.16
CA LEU A 245 -24.34 -4.80 -4.47
C LEU A 245 -24.48 -4.14 -5.85
N MET A 246 -23.38 -3.68 -6.46
CA MET A 246 -23.45 -3.03 -7.79
C MET A 246 -23.55 -4.02 -8.96
N TYR A 247 -23.20 -5.29 -8.78
CA TYR A 247 -23.14 -6.28 -9.87
C TYR A 247 -24.03 -7.52 -9.64
N THR A 248 -24.83 -7.54 -8.57
CA THR A 248 -25.77 -8.65 -8.27
C THR A 248 -27.21 -8.38 -8.68
N GLN A 249 -27.52 -7.21 -9.27
CA GLN A 249 -28.83 -7.00 -9.86
C GLN A 249 -28.78 -7.37 -11.35
N PRO A 250 -29.66 -8.27 -11.83
CA PRO A 250 -29.81 -8.52 -13.27
C PRO A 250 -30.06 -7.20 -13.98
N ILE A 251 -29.32 -6.94 -15.05
CA ILE A 251 -29.67 -5.87 -15.98
C ILE A 251 -30.94 -6.34 -16.68
N GLU A 252 -32.10 -5.88 -16.22
CA GLU A 252 -33.33 -5.99 -17.00
C GLU A 252 -33.14 -5.14 -18.25
N LEU A 253 -32.80 -5.79 -19.35
CA LEU A 253 -32.88 -5.16 -20.66
C LEU A 253 -34.35 -4.81 -20.90
N PRO A 254 -34.67 -3.56 -21.28
CA PRO A 254 -36.04 -3.19 -21.59
C PRO A 254 -36.56 -4.12 -22.69
N SER A 255 -37.67 -4.80 -22.39
CA SER A 255 -38.41 -5.58 -23.37
C SER A 255 -38.83 -4.63 -24.49
N ASN A 256 -38.33 -4.88 -25.70
CA ASN A 256 -38.86 -4.23 -26.90
C ASN A 256 -40.33 -4.66 -27.03
N GLY A 257 -41.23 -3.79 -26.60
CA GLY A 257 -42.66 -3.90 -26.88
C GLY A 257 -42.87 -3.86 -28.38
N LYS A 258 -43.46 -4.94 -28.90
CA LYS A 258 -44.18 -4.93 -30.17
C LYS A 258 -45.55 -4.33 -29.95
#